data_AF-A0A414K444-F1
#
_entry.id   AF-A0A414K444-F1
#
_cell.length_a   1.000
_cell.length_b   1.000
_cell.length_c   1.000
_cell.angle_alpha   90.00
_cell.angle_beta   90.00
_cell.angle_gamma   90.00
#
_symmetry.space_group_name_H-M   'P 1'
#
loop_
_entity.id
_entity.type
_entity.pdbx_description
1 polymer ?
#
loop_
_entity_poly.entity_id
_entity_poly.type
_entity_poly.pdbx_seq_one_letter_code
_entity_poly.pdbx_strand_id
1 'polypeptide(L)'
;KLYPVTIGRQAFAGCITLTEVKLSVNINTIEPMAFSGCKELKELNLPEGLENIGYGFIANTGITNLTVPSTVTGGDCDYGREGILEGSVLETLIFADGIKMVPGYFCYKGDYGRDNYTLQHIEIPESVTEIGEKAFDGCAALEEIEIGKEISRIGNSAFQDCTGLKKVRFQKNDKTVITNAGKKLYPVTIGRQAFAGCITLTEVKLSVNINTIEPMAFSGCKELKELNLPEGLENIGYGFIANTGITNLTVPSTVTGGDCDYGREGILEGSVLETLIFADGIKMVPGYFCYKGDYGRDNYTLQHIEIPESVTEIGEKAFDGCAALEEIEIGKEISR
;
A
#
# COMPACT_ATOMS: atom_id res chain seq x y z
N LYS A 1 32.50 25.99 4.71
CA LYS A 1 31.21 25.38 5.10
C LYS A 1 30.12 26.30 4.57
N LEU A 2 29.31 25.83 3.63
CA LEU A 2 28.07 26.55 3.31
C LEU A 2 27.11 26.29 4.49
N TYR A 3 26.49 27.35 4.99
CA TYR A 3 25.47 27.22 6.02
C TYR A 3 24.16 26.79 5.34
N PRO A 4 23.39 25.87 5.96
CA PRO A 4 22.10 25.47 5.45
C PRO A 4 21.17 26.69 5.40
N VAL A 5 20.38 26.77 4.34
CA VAL A 5 19.39 27.82 4.12
C VAL A 5 18.01 27.19 4.10
N THR A 6 17.09 27.86 4.80
CA THR A 6 15.67 27.52 4.83
C THR A 6 14.89 28.54 4.00
N ILE A 7 14.03 28.05 3.10
CA ILE A 7 12.98 28.87 2.50
C ILE A 7 11.79 28.83 3.44
N GLY A 8 11.51 29.96 4.08
CA GLY A 8 10.49 30.04 5.12
C GLY A 8 9.06 29.82 4.62
N ARG A 9 8.17 29.52 5.55
CA ARG A 9 6.74 29.31 5.31
C ARG A 9 6.17 30.47 4.51
N GLN A 10 5.48 30.15 3.42
CA GLN A 10 4.85 31.13 2.52
C GLN A 10 5.77 32.21 1.92
N ALA A 11 7.11 32.00 1.91
CA ALA A 11 8.07 33.04 1.51
C ALA A 11 7.80 33.68 0.13
N PHE A 12 7.30 32.89 -0.83
CA PHE A 12 6.93 33.33 -2.18
C PHE A 12 5.45 33.02 -2.49
N ALA A 13 4.62 32.81 -1.47
CA ALA A 13 3.22 32.49 -1.69
C ALA A 13 2.50 33.64 -2.40
N GLY A 14 1.75 33.32 -3.45
CA GLY A 14 0.99 34.29 -4.25
C GLY A 14 1.84 35.17 -5.16
N CYS A 15 3.12 34.85 -5.40
CA CYS A 15 3.93 35.50 -6.43
C CYS A 15 3.44 35.08 -7.83
N ILE A 16 2.27 35.57 -8.23
CA ILE A 16 1.53 35.11 -9.44
C ILE A 16 2.26 35.34 -10.76
N THR A 17 3.27 36.21 -10.81
CA THR A 17 4.08 36.47 -12.02
C THR A 17 5.44 35.75 -11.99
N LEU A 18 5.75 34.98 -10.95
CA LEU A 18 7.03 34.28 -10.82
C LEU A 18 7.11 33.11 -11.81
N THR A 19 8.08 33.16 -12.72
CA THR A 19 8.25 32.14 -13.77
C THR A 19 9.45 31.22 -13.55
N GLU A 20 10.46 31.65 -12.79
CA GLU A 20 11.73 30.94 -12.62
C GLU A 20 12.23 31.07 -11.18
N VAL A 21 12.70 29.95 -10.62
CA VAL A 21 13.37 29.87 -9.31
C VAL A 21 14.65 29.06 -9.46
N LYS A 22 15.78 29.62 -9.01
CA LYS A 22 17.08 28.94 -8.99
C LYS A 22 17.49 28.67 -7.56
N LEU A 23 17.45 27.40 -7.17
CA LEU A 23 17.85 26.96 -5.84
C LEU A 23 19.33 26.58 -5.82
N SER A 24 20.04 27.01 -4.78
CA SER A 24 21.42 26.64 -4.54
C SER A 24 21.53 25.36 -3.71
N VAL A 25 22.65 24.65 -3.83
CA VAL A 25 22.91 23.36 -3.13
C VAL A 25 22.93 23.44 -1.59
N ASN A 26 22.86 24.64 -1.01
CA ASN A 26 22.79 24.82 0.43
C ASN A 26 21.35 25.01 0.95
N ILE A 27 20.33 25.01 0.07
CA ILE A 27 18.94 24.92 0.51
C ILE A 27 18.74 23.51 1.10
N ASN A 28 18.42 23.46 2.38
CA ASN A 28 18.24 22.20 3.10
C ASN A 28 16.79 21.98 3.54
N THR A 29 16.01 23.05 3.66
CA THR A 29 14.60 23.00 4.04
C THR A 29 13.78 23.96 3.19
N ILE A 30 12.63 23.49 2.68
CA ILE A 30 11.58 24.30 2.11
C ILE A 30 10.37 24.15 3.03
N GLU A 31 9.97 25.20 3.74
CA GLU A 31 8.85 25.17 4.67
C GLU A 31 7.49 25.22 3.95
N PRO A 32 6.38 24.94 4.66
CA PRO A 32 5.06 24.82 4.06
C PRO A 32 4.64 26.02 3.21
N MET A 33 3.97 25.71 2.09
CA MET A 33 3.42 26.69 1.15
C MET A 33 4.43 27.68 0.56
N ALA A 34 5.74 27.40 0.59
CA ALA A 34 6.79 28.33 0.16
C ALA A 34 6.57 28.98 -1.21
N PHE A 35 6.08 28.24 -2.21
CA PHE A 35 5.78 28.71 -3.56
C PHE A 35 4.28 28.57 -3.93
N SER A 36 3.41 28.47 -2.93
CA SER A 36 1.98 28.26 -3.16
C SER A 36 1.36 29.40 -3.97
N GLY A 37 0.61 29.11 -5.02
CA GLY A 37 -0.07 30.12 -5.85
C GLY A 37 0.84 30.86 -6.83
N CYS A 38 2.10 30.42 -7.02
CA CYS A 38 2.96 30.88 -8.11
C CYS A 38 2.48 30.29 -9.45
N LYS A 39 1.36 30.81 -9.98
CA LYS A 39 0.63 30.23 -11.12
C LYS A 39 1.44 30.11 -12.41
N GLU A 40 2.42 31.01 -12.61
CA GLU A 40 3.28 31.00 -13.80
C GLU A 40 4.56 30.17 -13.63
N LEU A 41 4.82 29.63 -12.42
CA LEU A 41 5.98 28.77 -12.15
C LEU A 41 5.67 27.36 -12.68
N LYS A 42 6.42 26.93 -13.70
CA LYS A 42 6.19 25.65 -14.41
C LYS A 42 7.30 24.62 -14.19
N GLU A 43 8.42 25.05 -13.64
CA GLU A 43 9.58 24.20 -13.35
C GLU A 43 10.17 24.61 -12.00
N LEU A 44 10.58 23.62 -11.22
CA LEU A 44 11.34 23.82 -9.99
C LEU A 44 12.32 22.67 -9.79
N ASN A 45 13.61 22.96 -9.92
CA ASN A 45 14.67 21.99 -9.68
C ASN A 45 15.04 22.00 -8.20
N LEU A 46 14.68 20.93 -7.50
CA LEU A 46 15.04 20.73 -6.10
C LEU A 46 16.52 20.31 -6.00
N PRO A 47 17.33 20.98 -5.16
CA PRO A 47 18.76 20.69 -5.07
C PRO A 47 19.04 19.43 -4.23
N GLU A 48 20.06 18.66 -4.62
CA GLU A 48 20.67 17.66 -3.71
C GLU A 48 21.19 18.36 -2.45
N GLY A 49 20.92 17.76 -1.28
CA GLY A 49 21.13 18.37 0.04
C GLY A 49 19.85 18.91 0.69
N LEU A 50 18.73 18.96 -0.06
CA LEU A 50 17.40 19.20 0.47
C LEU A 50 16.94 17.99 1.30
N GLU A 51 16.63 18.19 2.56
CA GLU A 51 16.22 17.13 3.49
C GLU A 51 14.72 17.16 3.80
N ASN A 52 14.15 18.37 3.91
CA ASN A 52 12.78 18.58 4.38
C ASN A 52 11.97 19.46 3.41
N ILE A 53 10.76 19.00 3.08
CA ILE A 53 9.79 19.71 2.23
C ILE A 53 8.46 19.82 2.99
N GLY A 54 7.96 21.04 3.18
CA GLY A 54 6.70 21.29 3.86
C GLY A 54 5.49 21.07 2.95
N TYR A 55 4.34 20.83 3.57
CA TYR A 55 3.07 20.64 2.88
C TYR A 55 2.72 21.77 1.90
N GLY A 56 2.12 21.41 0.77
CA GLY A 56 1.64 22.33 -0.26
C GLY A 56 2.70 23.31 -0.78
N PHE A 57 4.00 23.01 -0.70
CA PHE A 57 5.05 23.96 -1.06
C PHE A 57 4.95 24.46 -2.51
N ILE A 58 4.34 23.68 -3.40
CA ILE A 58 4.02 24.03 -4.80
C ILE A 58 2.52 23.97 -5.12
N ALA A 59 1.66 24.07 -4.11
CA ALA A 59 0.21 24.08 -4.31
C ALA A 59 -0.22 25.22 -5.25
N ASN A 60 -1.11 24.96 -6.20
CA ASN A 60 -1.59 25.94 -7.19
C ASN A 60 -0.47 26.60 -8.05
N THR A 61 0.61 25.86 -8.32
CA THR A 61 1.62 26.23 -9.34
C THR A 61 1.26 25.60 -10.69
N GLY A 62 2.02 25.92 -11.74
CA GLY A 62 1.94 25.27 -13.04
C GLY A 62 2.93 24.12 -13.21
N ILE A 63 3.53 23.61 -12.13
CA ILE A 63 4.53 22.54 -12.17
C ILE A 63 3.80 21.20 -12.36
N THR A 64 4.08 20.53 -13.48
CA THR A 64 3.49 19.23 -13.82
C THR A 64 4.44 18.05 -13.62
N ASN A 65 5.74 18.32 -13.50
CA ASN A 65 6.77 17.30 -13.28
C ASN A 65 7.68 17.72 -12.13
N LEU A 66 7.99 16.80 -11.23
CA LEU A 66 8.90 17.06 -10.10
C LEU A 66 9.84 15.87 -9.89
N THR A 67 11.13 16.18 -9.72
CA THR A 67 12.12 15.22 -9.24
C THR A 67 12.46 15.50 -7.78
N VAL A 68 12.28 14.49 -6.93
CA VAL A 68 12.61 14.51 -5.50
C VAL A 68 14.06 14.03 -5.33
N PRO A 69 14.97 14.86 -4.77
CA PRO A 69 16.37 14.50 -4.65
C PRO A 69 16.59 13.38 -3.62
N SER A 70 17.71 12.68 -3.75
CA SER A 70 18.02 11.47 -2.97
C SER A 70 18.12 11.72 -1.46
N THR A 71 18.39 12.97 -1.08
CA THR A 71 18.57 13.43 0.30
C THR A 71 17.27 13.69 1.05
N VAL A 72 16.11 13.70 0.37
CA VAL A 72 14.82 13.93 1.04
C VAL A 72 14.48 12.72 1.90
N THR A 73 14.28 12.95 3.19
CA THR A 73 13.96 11.89 4.17
C THR A 73 12.53 11.97 4.67
N GLY A 74 11.85 13.09 4.43
CA GLY A 74 10.55 13.39 5.01
C GLY A 74 10.00 14.71 4.50
N GLY A 75 8.77 15.01 4.93
CA GLY A 75 8.23 16.35 4.86
C GLY A 75 7.45 16.71 6.12
N ASP A 76 7.39 18.01 6.39
CA ASP A 76 6.54 18.57 7.44
C ASP A 76 5.09 18.51 6.93
N CYS A 77 4.45 17.36 7.13
CA CYS A 77 3.00 17.17 6.95
C CYS A 77 2.32 17.78 8.17
N ASP A 78 1.31 18.65 7.99
CA ASP A 78 0.64 19.40 9.07
C ASP A 78 -0.03 18.47 10.09
N TYR A 79 0.75 17.91 11.03
CA TYR A 79 0.32 16.86 11.95
C TYR A 79 -0.41 15.70 11.24
N GLY A 80 0.01 15.36 10.01
CA GLY A 80 -0.61 14.32 9.18
C GLY A 80 -1.95 14.71 8.54
N ARG A 81 -2.34 15.99 8.55
CA ARG A 81 -3.59 16.49 7.95
C ARG A 81 -3.48 16.91 6.49
N GLU A 82 -2.26 17.21 6.02
CA GLU A 82 -1.98 17.76 4.69
C GLU A 82 -0.80 17.01 4.06
N GLY A 83 -0.88 16.80 2.73
CA GLY A 83 0.17 16.16 1.95
C GLY A 83 1.24 17.12 1.44
N ILE A 84 2.45 16.62 1.18
CA ILE A 84 3.57 17.44 0.65
C ILE A 84 3.18 18.09 -0.68
N LEU A 85 2.49 17.34 -1.54
CA LEU A 85 2.04 17.76 -2.87
C LEU A 85 0.56 18.16 -2.94
N GLU A 86 -0.07 18.43 -1.81
CA GLU A 86 -1.48 18.84 -1.76
C GLU A 86 -1.72 20.10 -2.62
N GLY A 87 -2.78 20.07 -3.43
CA GLY A 87 -3.16 21.16 -4.32
C GLY A 87 -2.18 21.41 -5.47
N SER A 88 -1.21 20.55 -5.71
CA SER A 88 -0.39 20.57 -6.93
C SER A 88 -1.18 20.04 -8.14
N VAL A 89 -0.65 20.26 -9.34
CA VAL A 89 -1.17 19.74 -10.61
C VAL A 89 -0.18 18.77 -11.25
N LEU A 90 0.60 18.07 -10.42
CA LEU A 90 1.62 17.15 -10.88
C LEU A 90 1.00 16.00 -11.66
N GLU A 91 1.59 15.70 -12.82
CA GLU A 91 1.26 14.55 -13.66
C GLU A 91 2.31 13.45 -13.50
N THR A 92 3.57 13.84 -13.28
CA THR A 92 4.70 12.92 -13.08
C THR A 92 5.49 13.27 -11.81
N LEU A 93 5.81 12.24 -11.02
CA LEU A 93 6.69 12.34 -9.87
C LEU A 93 7.85 11.34 -9.99
N ILE A 94 9.07 11.84 -9.91
CA ILE A 94 10.29 11.03 -10.02
C ILE A 94 11.04 11.11 -8.70
N PHE A 95 11.37 9.97 -8.11
CA PHE A 95 12.31 9.92 -6.98
C PHE A 95 13.72 9.63 -7.51
N ALA A 96 14.70 10.44 -7.14
CA ALA A 96 16.07 10.30 -7.65
C ALA A 96 16.77 9.05 -7.13
N ASP A 97 17.68 8.49 -7.94
CA ASP A 97 18.53 7.36 -7.55
C ASP A 97 19.25 7.63 -6.22
N GLY A 98 19.31 6.61 -5.37
CA GLY A 98 19.92 6.71 -4.04
C GLY A 98 18.96 7.13 -2.92
N ILE A 99 17.74 7.52 -3.25
CA ILE A 99 16.67 7.65 -2.25
C ILE A 99 16.41 6.29 -1.58
N LYS A 100 16.33 6.29 -0.25
CA LYS A 100 16.23 5.06 0.55
C LYS A 100 14.78 4.61 0.75
N MET A 101 13.88 5.56 0.96
CA MET A 101 12.46 5.33 1.19
C MET A 101 11.66 6.43 0.51
N VAL A 102 10.48 6.09 -0.01
CA VAL A 102 9.50 7.10 -0.38
C VAL A 102 8.91 7.66 0.94
N PRO A 103 8.99 8.96 1.20
CA PRO A 103 8.44 9.53 2.42
C PRO A 103 6.93 9.31 2.53
N GLY A 104 6.45 9.14 3.76
CA GLY A 104 5.01 9.09 4.02
C GLY A 104 4.34 10.43 3.73
N TYR A 105 3.01 10.40 3.56
CA TYR A 105 2.16 11.57 3.33
C TYR A 105 2.55 12.44 2.11
N PHE A 106 3.36 11.92 1.18
CA PHE A 106 3.94 12.74 0.11
C PHE A 106 2.88 13.32 -0.85
N CYS A 107 1.98 12.47 -1.33
CA CYS A 107 0.85 12.85 -2.17
C CYS A 107 -0.51 12.69 -1.46
N TYR A 108 -0.50 12.61 -0.12
CA TYR A 108 -1.71 12.43 0.68
C TYR A 108 -2.76 13.50 0.34
N LYS A 109 -3.99 13.07 0.04
CA LYS A 109 -5.15 13.93 -0.23
C LYS A 109 -5.54 14.89 0.90
N GLY A 110 -4.99 14.69 2.09
CA GLY A 110 -5.33 15.45 3.29
C GLY A 110 -6.70 15.06 3.87
N ASP A 111 -6.97 15.50 5.10
CA ASP A 111 -8.26 15.25 5.76
C ASP A 111 -9.43 16.00 5.10
N TYR A 112 -9.11 17.01 4.28
CA TYR A 112 -10.08 17.85 3.57
C TYR A 112 -10.45 17.34 2.17
N GLY A 113 -9.94 16.17 1.77
CA GLY A 113 -10.34 15.50 0.53
C GLY A 113 -9.98 16.27 -0.75
N ARG A 114 -8.83 16.96 -0.74
CA ARG A 114 -8.27 17.53 -1.98
C ARG A 114 -7.48 16.42 -2.65
N ASP A 115 -8.17 15.50 -3.32
CA ASP A 115 -7.49 14.37 -3.95
C ASP A 115 -6.45 14.86 -4.96
N ASN A 116 -5.33 14.15 -5.05
CA ASN A 116 -4.36 14.35 -6.11
C ASN A 116 -4.88 13.67 -7.39
N TYR A 117 -5.79 14.36 -8.07
CA TYR A 117 -6.47 13.86 -9.27
C TYR A 117 -5.61 13.90 -10.55
N THR A 118 -4.38 14.42 -10.50
CA THR A 118 -3.59 14.64 -11.71
C THR A 118 -2.41 13.70 -11.85
N LEU A 119 -1.89 13.14 -10.74
CA LEU A 119 -0.69 12.31 -10.77
C LEU A 119 -0.96 10.98 -11.47
N GLN A 120 -0.35 10.79 -12.63
CA GLN A 120 -0.55 9.63 -13.51
C GLN A 120 0.65 8.68 -13.48
N HIS A 121 1.86 9.22 -13.29
CA HIS A 121 3.11 8.45 -13.37
C HIS A 121 4.00 8.70 -12.17
N ILE A 122 4.56 7.61 -11.62
CA ILE A 122 5.49 7.65 -10.49
C ILE A 122 6.69 6.76 -10.82
N GLU A 123 7.89 7.33 -10.72
CA GLU A 123 9.14 6.58 -10.87
C GLU A 123 9.79 6.39 -9.50
N ILE A 124 9.81 5.15 -9.03
CA ILE A 124 10.46 4.74 -7.78
C ILE A 124 11.70 3.91 -8.12
N PRO A 125 12.92 4.33 -7.72
CA PRO A 125 14.14 3.55 -7.96
C PRO A 125 14.10 2.16 -7.31
N GLU A 126 14.74 1.18 -7.96
CA GLU A 126 14.77 -0.21 -7.46
C GLU A 126 15.45 -0.36 -6.08
N SER A 127 16.26 0.62 -5.67
CA SER A 127 16.95 0.63 -4.37
C SER A 127 16.05 0.98 -3.19
N VAL A 128 14.84 1.50 -3.46
CA VAL A 128 13.90 1.89 -2.41
C VAL A 128 13.45 0.66 -1.63
N THR A 129 13.61 0.72 -0.32
CA THR A 129 13.24 -0.41 0.56
C THR A 129 11.86 -0.23 1.20
N GLU A 130 11.31 0.98 1.22
CA GLU A 130 10.02 1.25 1.86
C GLU A 130 9.24 2.35 1.13
N ILE A 131 7.93 2.15 1.02
CA ILE A 131 6.97 3.20 0.66
C ILE A 131 6.24 3.59 1.94
N GLY A 132 6.36 4.86 2.35
CA GLY A 132 5.83 5.33 3.63
C GLY A 132 4.30 5.30 3.74
N GLU A 133 3.83 5.44 4.97
CA GLU A 133 2.39 5.58 5.29
C GLU A 133 1.75 6.70 4.47
N LYS A 134 0.59 6.43 3.87
CA LYS A 134 -0.19 7.40 3.07
C LYS A 134 0.60 8.12 1.97
N ALA A 135 1.72 7.55 1.50
CA ALA A 135 2.62 8.19 0.53
C ALA A 135 1.89 8.65 -0.75
N PHE A 136 0.90 7.90 -1.19
CA PHE A 136 0.10 8.12 -2.41
C PHE A 136 -1.41 7.98 -2.18
N ASP A 137 -1.89 8.15 -0.94
CA ASP A 137 -3.31 8.06 -0.62
C ASP A 137 -4.11 9.15 -1.37
N GLY A 138 -5.07 8.71 -2.18
CA GLY A 138 -5.94 9.55 -2.99
C GLY A 138 -5.34 9.97 -4.34
N CYS A 139 -4.27 9.33 -4.83
CA CYS A 139 -3.76 9.53 -6.19
C CYS A 139 -4.71 8.91 -7.23
N ALA A 140 -5.86 9.55 -7.46
CA ALA A 140 -6.97 8.99 -8.23
C ALA A 140 -6.70 8.81 -9.73
N ALA A 141 -5.67 9.47 -10.29
CA ALA A 141 -5.27 9.32 -11.69
C ALA A 141 -4.15 8.31 -11.93
N LEU A 142 -3.54 7.76 -10.88
CA LEU A 142 -2.48 6.77 -11.01
C LEU A 142 -3.06 5.47 -11.55
N GLU A 143 -2.64 5.03 -12.73
CA GLU A 143 -3.24 3.84 -13.38
C GLU A 143 -2.51 2.53 -13.04
N GLU A 144 -1.20 2.58 -12.86
CA GLU A 144 -0.40 1.41 -12.52
C GLU A 144 0.79 1.77 -11.64
N ILE A 145 1.26 0.80 -10.87
CA ILE A 145 2.48 0.93 -10.08
C ILE A 145 3.31 -0.36 -10.15
N GLU A 146 4.59 -0.19 -10.45
CA GLU A 146 5.62 -1.22 -10.38
C GLU A 146 6.38 -1.04 -9.06
N ILE A 147 6.35 -2.06 -8.20
CA ILE A 147 7.03 -2.06 -6.90
C ILE A 147 8.38 -2.74 -7.04
N GLY A 148 9.45 -2.02 -6.71
CA GLY A 148 10.84 -2.45 -6.87
C GLY A 148 11.22 -3.66 -6.03
N LYS A 149 12.23 -4.40 -6.50
CA LYS A 149 12.67 -5.68 -5.91
C LYS A 149 13.19 -5.57 -4.47
N GLU A 150 13.77 -4.43 -4.06
CA GLU A 150 14.35 -4.26 -2.71
C GLU A 150 13.32 -3.86 -1.64
N ILE A 151 12.05 -3.71 -2.01
CA ILE A 151 10.99 -3.34 -1.08
C ILE A 151 10.90 -4.37 0.06
N SER A 152 10.72 -3.88 1.28
CA SER A 152 10.46 -4.65 2.48
C SER A 152 9.09 -4.32 3.08
N ARG A 153 8.58 -3.11 2.85
CA ARG A 153 7.30 -2.64 3.38
C ARG A 153 6.60 -1.67 2.43
N ILE A 154 5.30 -1.90 2.24
CA ILE A 154 4.34 -0.89 1.80
C ILE A 154 3.64 -0.39 3.05
N GLY A 155 3.73 0.91 3.32
CA GLY A 155 3.17 1.54 4.51
C GLY A 155 1.65 1.48 4.57
N ASN A 156 1.11 1.78 5.75
CA ASN A 156 -0.33 1.83 5.95
C ASN A 156 -0.97 2.85 5.00
N SER A 157 -2.08 2.47 4.39
CA SER A 157 -2.81 3.33 3.45
C SER A 157 -1.96 3.92 2.31
N ALA A 158 -0.80 3.34 1.98
CA ALA A 158 0.16 3.96 1.06
C ALA A 158 -0.44 4.32 -0.31
N PHE A 159 -1.40 3.53 -0.80
CA PHE A 159 -2.16 3.74 -2.03
C PHE A 159 -3.67 3.65 -1.77
N GLN A 160 -4.12 4.02 -0.57
CA GLN A 160 -5.55 4.05 -0.26
C GLN A 160 -6.27 5.01 -1.21
N ASP A 161 -7.48 4.64 -1.65
CA ASP A 161 -8.34 5.45 -2.53
C ASP A 161 -7.66 5.94 -3.83
N CYS A 162 -6.63 5.22 -4.32
CA CYS A 162 -6.13 5.37 -5.69
C CYS A 162 -7.16 4.79 -6.66
N THR A 163 -8.27 5.50 -6.84
CA THR A 163 -9.47 5.00 -7.53
C THR A 163 -9.30 4.75 -9.03
N GLY A 164 -8.22 5.25 -9.65
CA GLY A 164 -7.83 4.93 -11.03
C GLY A 164 -6.82 3.80 -11.16
N LEU A 165 -6.31 3.26 -10.05
CA LEU A 165 -5.27 2.22 -10.05
C LEU A 165 -5.87 0.91 -10.55
N LYS A 166 -5.37 0.45 -11.70
CA LYS A 166 -5.81 -0.78 -12.37
C LYS A 166 -4.89 -1.95 -12.08
N LYS A 167 -3.58 -1.68 -11.87
CA LYS A 167 -2.56 -2.72 -11.79
C LYS A 167 -1.50 -2.42 -10.73
N VAL A 168 -1.19 -3.43 -9.92
CA VAL A 168 -0.08 -3.42 -8.96
C VAL A 168 0.80 -4.62 -9.26
N ARG A 169 2.09 -4.39 -9.52
CA ARG A 169 3.04 -5.48 -9.81
C ARG A 169 4.26 -5.36 -8.92
N PHE A 170 4.56 -6.41 -8.19
CA PHE A 170 5.81 -6.55 -7.46
C PHE A 170 6.83 -7.20 -8.37
N GLN A 171 7.99 -6.56 -8.53
CA GLN A 171 9.10 -7.19 -9.22
C GLN A 171 9.54 -8.45 -8.46
N LYS A 172 9.91 -9.49 -9.23
CA LYS A 172 10.41 -10.73 -8.65
C LYS A 172 11.71 -10.46 -7.90
N ASN A 173 11.77 -10.92 -6.65
CA ASN A 173 12.97 -10.99 -5.85
C ASN A 173 13.16 -12.44 -5.37
N ASP A 174 14.41 -12.87 -5.22
CA ASP A 174 14.78 -14.16 -4.61
C ASP A 174 15.72 -13.93 -3.41
N LYS A 175 15.78 -12.68 -2.90
CA LYS A 175 16.58 -12.27 -1.74
C LYS A 175 16.16 -13.09 -0.53
N THR A 176 17.15 -13.55 0.21
CA THR A 176 16.99 -14.42 1.37
C THR A 176 17.74 -13.87 2.57
N VAL A 177 17.24 -14.16 3.76
CA VAL A 177 17.88 -13.91 5.05
C VAL A 177 18.24 -15.24 5.72
N ILE A 178 19.33 -15.25 6.48
CA ILE A 178 19.67 -16.38 7.35
C ILE A 178 19.08 -16.12 8.72
N THR A 179 18.27 -17.04 9.21
CA THR A 179 17.67 -17.02 10.54
C THR A 179 18.17 -18.23 11.34
N ASN A 180 17.85 -18.28 12.63
CA ASN A 180 18.11 -19.46 13.46
C ASN A 180 17.34 -20.70 12.96
N ALA A 181 16.26 -20.51 12.20
CA ALA A 181 15.49 -21.59 11.57
C ALA A 181 16.01 -21.96 10.17
N GLY A 182 17.09 -21.33 9.70
CA GLY A 182 17.68 -21.55 8.38
C GLY A 182 17.48 -20.38 7.41
N LYS A 183 17.78 -20.64 6.13
CA LYS A 183 17.65 -19.67 5.04
C LYS A 183 16.17 -19.49 4.67
N LYS A 184 15.66 -18.27 4.75
CA LYS A 184 14.27 -17.90 4.40
C LYS A 184 14.28 -16.75 3.39
N LEU A 185 13.22 -16.61 2.59
CA LEU A 185 13.02 -15.42 1.76
C LEU A 185 12.99 -14.15 2.64
N TYR A 186 13.53 -13.05 2.12
CA TYR A 186 13.47 -11.75 2.78
C TYR A 186 11.99 -11.31 2.84
N PRO A 187 11.43 -11.02 4.03
CA PRO A 187 10.00 -10.79 4.17
C PRO A 187 9.59 -9.43 3.61
N VAL A 188 8.45 -9.41 2.93
CA VAL A 188 7.78 -8.18 2.49
C VAL A 188 6.40 -8.09 3.14
N THR A 189 6.09 -6.92 3.68
CA THR A 189 4.80 -6.60 4.30
C THR A 189 4.01 -5.64 3.43
N ILE A 190 2.75 -5.99 3.13
CA ILE A 190 1.75 -5.06 2.62
C ILE A 190 0.98 -4.52 3.83
N GLY A 191 1.10 -3.21 4.08
CA GLY A 191 0.55 -2.55 5.26
C GLY A 191 -0.98 -2.49 5.29
N ARG A 192 -1.51 -2.16 6.47
CA ARG A 192 -2.95 -1.99 6.70
C ARG A 192 -3.55 -1.03 5.68
N GLN A 193 -4.65 -1.43 5.03
CA GLN A 193 -5.35 -0.60 4.04
C GLN A 193 -4.49 -0.12 2.86
N ALA A 194 -3.31 -0.72 2.62
CA ALA A 194 -2.33 -0.20 1.65
C ALA A 194 -2.91 0.06 0.25
N PHE A 195 -3.88 -0.74 -0.21
CA PHE A 195 -4.59 -0.57 -1.48
C PHE A 195 -6.11 -0.51 -1.27
N ALA A 196 -6.58 -0.17 -0.08
CA ALA A 196 -8.02 -0.11 0.20
C ALA A 196 -8.68 0.97 -0.68
N GLY A 197 -9.87 0.70 -1.21
CA GLY A 197 -10.62 1.67 -2.03
C GLY A 197 -10.07 1.87 -3.45
N CYS A 198 -9.09 1.07 -3.90
CA CYS A 198 -8.67 1.03 -5.31
C CYS A 198 -9.74 0.35 -6.17
N ILE A 199 -10.86 1.03 -6.39
CA ILE A 199 -12.09 0.44 -6.95
C ILE A 199 -11.92 -0.12 -8.36
N THR A 200 -10.95 0.36 -9.14
CA THR A 200 -10.65 -0.13 -10.50
C THR A 200 -9.56 -1.20 -10.56
N LEU A 201 -9.00 -1.60 -9.42
CA LEU A 201 -7.88 -2.54 -9.37
C LEU A 201 -8.33 -3.91 -9.87
N THR A 202 -7.72 -4.39 -10.96
CA THR A 202 -8.07 -5.65 -11.62
C THR A 202 -6.94 -6.66 -11.58
N GLU A 203 -5.68 -6.20 -11.47
CA GLU A 203 -4.50 -7.07 -11.49
C GLU A 203 -3.60 -6.75 -10.28
N VAL A 204 -3.36 -7.75 -9.45
CA VAL A 204 -2.32 -7.72 -8.40
C VAL A 204 -1.37 -8.89 -8.62
N LYS A 205 -0.12 -8.59 -8.98
CA LYS A 205 0.96 -9.58 -9.12
C LYS A 205 1.88 -9.50 -7.91
N LEU A 206 1.63 -10.37 -6.94
CA LEU A 206 2.46 -10.51 -5.74
C LEU A 206 3.80 -11.19 -6.07
N SER A 207 4.84 -10.84 -5.33
CA SER A 207 6.12 -11.56 -5.36
C SER A 207 6.13 -12.70 -4.34
N VAL A 208 7.03 -13.68 -4.51
CA VAL A 208 7.19 -14.81 -3.57
C VAL A 208 7.66 -14.39 -2.18
N ASN A 209 8.15 -13.15 -2.03
CA ASN A 209 8.65 -12.61 -0.77
C ASN A 209 7.55 -12.02 0.13
N ILE A 210 6.32 -11.87 -0.37
CA ILE A 210 5.20 -11.37 0.44
C ILE A 210 4.95 -12.36 1.57
N ASN A 211 5.25 -11.91 2.79
CA ASN A 211 5.17 -12.73 3.99
C ASN A 211 3.99 -12.32 4.88
N THR A 212 3.58 -11.07 4.80
CA THR A 212 2.46 -10.53 5.60
C THR A 212 1.59 -9.62 4.73
N ILE A 213 0.29 -9.86 4.76
CA ILE A 213 -0.74 -8.94 4.26
C ILE A 213 -1.51 -8.46 5.49
N GLU A 214 -1.33 -7.21 5.87
CA GLU A 214 -1.98 -6.61 7.04
C GLU A 214 -3.48 -6.34 6.78
N PRO A 215 -4.28 -6.03 7.83
CA PRO A 215 -5.73 -5.94 7.70
C PRO A 215 -6.22 -4.95 6.64
N MET A 216 -7.30 -5.34 5.96
CA MET A 216 -7.97 -4.53 4.93
C MET A 216 -7.10 -4.10 3.74
N ALA A 217 -5.94 -4.74 3.51
CA ALA A 217 -4.97 -4.32 2.50
C ALA A 217 -5.57 -4.09 1.09
N PHE A 218 -6.52 -4.90 0.65
CA PHE A 218 -7.22 -4.78 -0.64
C PHE A 218 -8.74 -4.57 -0.47
N SER A 219 -9.17 -4.06 0.69
CA SER A 219 -10.59 -3.85 0.98
C SER A 219 -11.21 -2.86 0.01
N GLY A 220 -12.36 -3.18 -0.60
CA GLY A 220 -13.06 -2.31 -1.54
C GLY A 220 -12.48 -2.27 -2.94
N CYS A 221 -11.51 -3.14 -3.28
CA CYS A 221 -11.05 -3.34 -4.66
C CYS A 221 -12.11 -4.11 -5.48
N LYS A 222 -13.22 -3.44 -5.81
CA LYS A 222 -14.44 -4.04 -6.36
C LYS A 222 -14.25 -4.83 -7.66
N GLU A 223 -13.31 -4.41 -8.50
CA GLU A 223 -13.01 -5.06 -9.78
C GLU A 223 -11.95 -6.18 -9.67
N LEU A 224 -11.37 -6.39 -8.49
CA LEU A 224 -10.37 -7.44 -8.27
C LEU A 224 -11.08 -8.78 -8.12
N LYS A 225 -10.89 -9.67 -9.10
CA LYS A 225 -11.58 -10.98 -9.17
C LYS A 225 -10.69 -12.18 -8.87
N GLU A 226 -9.38 -11.97 -8.92
CA GLU A 226 -8.38 -13.01 -8.67
C GLU A 226 -7.24 -12.41 -7.85
N LEU A 227 -6.77 -13.17 -6.87
CA LEU A 227 -5.57 -12.85 -6.09
C LEU A 227 -4.82 -14.14 -5.76
N ASN A 228 -3.69 -14.35 -6.43
CA ASN A 228 -2.83 -15.50 -6.17
C ASN A 228 -1.92 -15.21 -4.98
N LEU A 229 -2.23 -15.81 -3.84
CA LEU A 229 -1.42 -15.71 -2.63
C LEU A 229 -0.13 -16.55 -2.79
N PRO A 230 1.06 -16.00 -2.54
CA PRO A 230 2.32 -16.71 -2.75
C PRO A 230 2.63 -17.68 -1.62
N GLU A 231 3.28 -18.80 -1.97
CA GLU A 231 3.99 -19.65 -1.00
C GLU A 231 5.10 -18.83 -0.32
N GLY A 232 5.08 -18.78 1.02
CA GLY A 232 5.91 -17.88 1.84
C GLY A 232 5.09 -16.87 2.66
N LEU A 233 3.81 -16.68 2.32
CA LEU A 233 2.84 -15.91 3.09
C LEU A 233 2.56 -16.62 4.43
N GLU A 234 2.77 -15.94 5.54
CA GLU A 234 2.58 -16.49 6.89
C GLU A 234 1.38 -15.89 7.61
N ASN A 235 1.12 -14.58 7.39
CA ASN A 235 0.10 -13.82 8.11
C ASN A 235 -0.85 -13.09 7.15
N ILE A 236 -2.15 -13.25 7.38
CA ILE A 236 -3.23 -12.58 6.65
C ILE A 236 -4.11 -11.83 7.65
N GLY A 237 -4.26 -10.53 7.47
CA GLY A 237 -5.10 -9.70 8.33
C GLY A 237 -6.59 -9.80 8.03
N TYR A 238 -7.40 -9.42 9.00
CA TYR A 238 -8.86 -9.37 8.86
C TYR A 238 -9.31 -8.51 7.67
N GLY A 239 -10.35 -8.97 6.98
CA GLY A 239 -10.98 -8.26 5.87
C GLY A 239 -10.03 -7.86 4.73
N PHE A 240 -8.89 -8.55 4.56
CA PHE A 240 -7.87 -8.15 3.57
C PHE A 240 -8.41 -8.08 2.13
N ILE A 241 -9.48 -8.81 1.83
CA ILE A 241 -10.22 -8.79 0.55
C ILE A 241 -11.72 -8.47 0.74
N ALA A 242 -12.08 -7.76 1.82
CA ALA A 242 -13.46 -7.34 2.05
C ALA A 242 -13.97 -6.49 0.86
N ASN A 243 -15.21 -6.70 0.42
CA ASN A 243 -15.83 -5.98 -0.69
C ASN A 243 -15.02 -6.00 -2.01
N THR A 244 -14.29 -7.07 -2.26
CA THR A 244 -13.68 -7.36 -3.57
C THR A 244 -14.62 -8.17 -4.45
N GLY A 245 -14.24 -8.44 -5.70
CA GLY A 245 -14.93 -9.36 -6.61
C GLY A 245 -14.38 -10.79 -6.58
N ILE A 246 -13.54 -11.13 -5.61
CA ILE A 246 -12.90 -12.46 -5.49
C ILE A 246 -13.93 -13.46 -4.95
N THR A 247 -14.26 -14.47 -5.76
CA THR A 247 -15.20 -15.54 -5.39
C THR A 247 -14.51 -16.85 -5.02
N ASN A 248 -13.25 -17.04 -5.42
CA ASN A 248 -12.48 -18.24 -5.13
C ASN A 248 -11.11 -17.85 -4.57
N LEU A 249 -10.66 -18.51 -3.50
CA LEU A 249 -9.36 -18.25 -2.90
C LEU A 249 -8.67 -19.54 -2.48
N THR A 250 -7.39 -19.66 -2.82
CA THR A 250 -6.50 -20.70 -2.29
C THR A 250 -5.58 -20.10 -1.23
N VAL A 251 -5.60 -20.66 -0.04
CA VAL A 251 -4.71 -20.31 1.08
C VAL A 251 -3.43 -21.17 0.98
N PRO A 252 -2.24 -20.56 0.87
CA PRO A 252 -1.00 -21.32 0.67
C PRO A 252 -0.58 -22.08 1.92
N SER A 253 0.28 -23.09 1.73
CA SER A 253 0.66 -24.05 2.77
C SER A 253 1.38 -23.42 3.97
N THR A 254 2.00 -22.26 3.74
CA THR A 254 2.82 -21.53 4.70
C THR A 254 2.05 -20.64 5.67
N VAL A 255 0.73 -20.46 5.47
CA VAL A 255 -0.08 -19.62 6.37
C VAL A 255 -0.19 -20.30 7.72
N THR A 256 0.25 -19.61 8.77
CA THR A 256 0.24 -20.13 10.14
C THR A 256 -0.69 -19.34 11.07
N GLY A 257 -1.13 -18.15 10.67
CA GLY A 257 -2.03 -17.33 11.48
C GLY A 257 -2.81 -16.28 10.70
N GLY A 258 -3.85 -15.78 11.36
CA GLY A 258 -4.59 -14.59 10.98
C GLY A 258 -4.44 -13.49 12.02
N ASP A 259 -4.11 -12.27 11.61
CA ASP A 259 -4.28 -11.10 12.48
C ASP A 259 -5.78 -10.75 12.51
N CYS A 260 -6.53 -11.49 13.34
CA CYS A 260 -7.90 -11.17 13.69
C CYS A 260 -7.89 -10.00 14.69
N ASP A 261 -8.78 -9.02 14.55
CA ASP A 261 -8.82 -7.80 15.40
C ASP A 261 -9.11 -8.15 16.88
N TYR A 262 -8.13 -8.67 17.61
CA TYR A 262 -8.29 -9.23 18.94
C TYR A 262 -9.45 -10.25 19.04
N GLY A 263 -9.68 -11.01 17.96
CA GLY A 263 -10.79 -11.95 17.84
C GLY A 263 -12.16 -11.30 17.60
N ARG A 264 -12.23 -10.00 17.26
CA ARG A 264 -13.49 -9.27 16.99
C ARG A 264 -13.94 -9.32 15.53
N GLU A 265 -13.03 -9.65 14.61
CA GLU A 265 -13.24 -9.62 13.15
C GLU A 265 -12.55 -10.83 12.50
N GLY A 266 -13.17 -11.40 11.48
CA GLY A 266 -12.67 -12.59 10.78
C GLY A 266 -11.77 -12.27 9.58
N ILE A 267 -10.90 -13.21 9.17
CA ILE A 267 -10.03 -13.03 7.99
C ILE A 267 -10.85 -12.70 6.73
N LEU A 268 -11.96 -13.41 6.54
CA LEU A 268 -12.85 -13.29 5.37
C LEU A 268 -14.02 -12.32 5.57
N GLU A 269 -13.97 -11.46 6.59
CA GLU A 269 -15.04 -10.51 6.86
C GLU A 269 -15.31 -9.60 5.66
N GLY A 270 -16.59 -9.45 5.30
CA GLY A 270 -17.04 -8.63 4.17
C GLY A 270 -16.62 -9.15 2.80
N SER A 271 -15.99 -10.32 2.69
CA SER A 271 -15.68 -10.94 1.41
C SER A 271 -16.96 -11.50 0.75
N VAL A 272 -16.87 -11.72 -0.56
CA VAL A 272 -17.92 -12.37 -1.37
C VAL A 272 -17.49 -13.76 -1.85
N LEU A 273 -16.56 -14.39 -1.12
CA LEU A 273 -16.04 -15.70 -1.46
C LEU A 273 -17.17 -16.74 -1.47
N GLU A 274 -17.17 -17.59 -2.48
CA GLU A 274 -18.05 -18.75 -2.67
C GLU A 274 -17.30 -20.05 -2.37
N THR A 275 -16.00 -20.10 -2.73
CA THR A 275 -15.13 -21.26 -2.51
C THR A 275 -13.84 -20.88 -1.79
N LEU A 276 -13.47 -21.68 -0.79
CA LEU A 276 -12.19 -21.57 -0.08
C LEU A 276 -11.42 -22.89 -0.14
N ILE A 277 -10.20 -22.85 -0.66
CA ILE A 277 -9.33 -24.02 -0.77
C ILE A 277 -8.10 -23.80 0.11
N PHE A 278 -7.75 -24.78 0.93
CA PHE A 278 -6.47 -24.80 1.64
C PHE A 278 -5.48 -25.66 0.86
N ALA A 279 -4.29 -25.13 0.56
CA ALA A 279 -3.28 -25.84 -0.21
C ALA A 279 -2.70 -27.03 0.57
N ASP A 280 -2.35 -28.10 -0.16
CA ASP A 280 -1.68 -29.26 0.42
C ASP A 280 -0.39 -28.86 1.17
N GLY A 281 -0.13 -29.53 2.29
CA GLY A 281 1.00 -29.23 3.18
C GLY A 281 0.66 -28.29 4.33
N ILE A 282 -0.44 -27.53 4.28
CA ILE A 282 -0.90 -26.72 5.42
C ILE A 282 -1.19 -27.62 6.62
N LYS A 283 -0.70 -27.22 7.80
CA LYS A 283 -0.79 -28.05 9.02
C LYS A 283 -1.96 -27.70 9.92
N MET A 284 -2.36 -26.43 9.92
CA MET A 284 -3.43 -25.90 10.75
C MET A 284 -4.25 -24.93 9.92
N VAL A 285 -5.57 -25.07 9.98
CA VAL A 285 -6.49 -24.01 9.54
C VAL A 285 -6.52 -22.93 10.64
N PRO A 286 -6.17 -21.66 10.36
CA PRO A 286 -6.18 -20.62 11.37
C PRO A 286 -7.57 -20.44 11.99
N GLY A 287 -7.60 -20.15 13.30
CA GLY A 287 -8.84 -19.75 13.97
C GLY A 287 -9.41 -18.45 13.39
N TYR A 288 -10.69 -18.19 13.67
CA TYR A 288 -11.39 -16.97 13.28
C TYR A 288 -11.42 -16.66 11.75
N PHE A 289 -11.15 -17.64 10.89
CA PHE A 289 -11.02 -17.43 9.44
C PHE A 289 -12.27 -16.79 8.79
N CYS A 290 -13.45 -17.31 9.10
CA CYS A 290 -14.76 -16.85 8.66
C CYS A 290 -15.61 -16.43 9.88
N TYR A 291 -14.96 -15.88 10.91
CA TYR A 291 -15.65 -15.46 12.12
C TYR A 291 -16.57 -14.27 11.84
N LYS A 292 -17.85 -14.39 12.26
CA LYS A 292 -18.87 -13.32 12.13
C LYS A 292 -18.57 -12.05 12.93
N GLY A 293 -17.53 -12.09 13.75
CA GLY A 293 -17.16 -10.99 14.62
C GLY A 293 -18.11 -10.79 15.80
N ASP A 294 -17.75 -9.86 16.68
CA ASP A 294 -18.60 -9.45 17.80
C ASP A 294 -19.81 -8.62 17.33
N TYR A 295 -19.78 -8.15 16.07
CA TYR A 295 -20.84 -7.40 15.43
C TYR A 295 -21.87 -8.27 14.67
N GLY A 296 -21.70 -9.60 14.68
CA GLY A 296 -22.68 -10.56 14.13
C GLY A 296 -22.85 -10.49 12.61
N ARG A 297 -21.79 -10.15 11.88
CA ARG A 297 -21.79 -10.12 10.41
C ARG A 297 -21.39 -11.49 9.87
N ASP A 298 -22.37 -12.38 9.73
CA ASP A 298 -22.12 -13.68 9.10
C ASP A 298 -21.63 -13.50 7.65
N ASN A 299 -20.78 -14.44 7.21
CA ASN A 299 -20.48 -14.65 5.81
C ASN A 299 -21.65 -15.44 5.18
N TYR A 300 -22.35 -14.79 4.25
CA TYR A 300 -23.52 -15.34 3.56
C TYR A 300 -23.22 -15.80 2.13
N THR A 301 -21.95 -15.94 1.76
CA THR A 301 -21.56 -16.28 0.38
C THR A 301 -20.73 -17.57 0.30
N LEU A 302 -19.95 -17.89 1.33
CA LEU A 302 -19.05 -19.04 1.32
C LEU A 302 -19.84 -20.34 1.41
N GLN A 303 -19.84 -21.10 0.32
CA GLN A 303 -20.64 -22.32 0.13
C GLN A 303 -19.80 -23.59 0.18
N HIS A 304 -18.55 -23.55 -0.31
CA HIS A 304 -17.69 -24.72 -0.43
C HIS A 304 -16.32 -24.50 0.21
N ILE A 305 -15.86 -25.48 0.99
CA ILE A 305 -14.54 -25.47 1.63
C ILE A 305 -13.81 -26.79 1.37
N GLU A 306 -12.56 -26.70 0.89
CA GLU A 306 -11.67 -27.86 0.73
C GLU A 306 -10.49 -27.80 1.71
N ILE A 307 -10.39 -28.83 2.56
CA ILE A 307 -9.33 -28.99 3.57
C ILE A 307 -8.52 -30.27 3.27
N PRO A 308 -7.21 -30.17 3.01
CA PRO A 308 -6.38 -31.31 2.64
C PRO A 308 -6.10 -32.24 3.83
N GLU A 309 -5.69 -33.47 3.54
CA GLU A 309 -5.28 -34.47 4.55
C GLU A 309 -4.08 -34.04 5.42
N SER A 310 -3.30 -33.05 4.97
CA SER A 310 -2.17 -32.53 5.72
C SER A 310 -2.57 -31.77 6.99
N VAL A 311 -3.83 -31.33 7.09
CA VAL A 311 -4.35 -30.56 8.23
C VAL A 311 -4.57 -31.47 9.42
N THR A 312 -3.91 -31.16 10.53
CA THR A 312 -4.04 -31.89 11.79
C THR A 312 -4.88 -31.15 12.83
N GLU A 313 -5.14 -29.86 12.62
CA GLU A 313 -5.89 -29.02 13.56
C GLU A 313 -6.69 -27.94 12.81
N ILE A 314 -7.93 -27.72 13.25
CA ILE A 314 -8.78 -26.60 12.80
C ILE A 314 -8.96 -25.67 14.01
N GLY A 315 -8.54 -24.42 13.85
CA GLY A 315 -8.51 -23.45 14.93
C GLY A 315 -9.89 -23.08 15.49
N GLU A 316 -9.89 -22.51 16.70
CA GLU A 316 -11.09 -22.02 17.36
C GLU A 316 -11.88 -21.06 16.45
N LYS A 317 -13.20 -21.28 16.33
CA LYS A 317 -14.12 -20.43 15.57
C LYS A 317 -13.70 -20.21 14.11
N ALA A 318 -12.88 -21.09 13.52
CA ALA A 318 -12.39 -20.95 12.15
C ALA A 318 -13.51 -20.68 11.14
N PHE A 319 -14.68 -21.29 11.33
CA PHE A 319 -15.84 -21.13 10.46
C PHE A 319 -17.12 -20.67 11.20
N ASP A 320 -17.00 -20.08 12.40
CA ASP A 320 -18.14 -19.56 13.18
C ASP A 320 -18.67 -18.25 12.57
N GLY A 321 -19.56 -18.38 11.58
CA GLY A 321 -20.09 -17.26 10.82
C GLY A 321 -20.33 -17.56 9.35
N CYS A 322 -19.92 -18.73 8.84
CA CYS A 322 -20.24 -19.12 7.47
C CYS A 322 -21.68 -19.62 7.36
N ALA A 323 -22.66 -18.71 7.39
CA ALA A 323 -24.09 -19.05 7.37
C ALA A 323 -24.56 -19.68 6.06
N ALA A 324 -23.83 -19.49 4.96
CA ALA A 324 -24.12 -20.07 3.65
C ALA A 324 -23.34 -21.36 3.34
N LEU A 325 -22.57 -21.90 4.30
CA LEU A 325 -21.75 -23.08 4.06
C LEU A 325 -22.62 -24.31 3.78
N GLU A 326 -22.52 -24.87 2.58
CA GLU A 326 -23.30 -26.02 2.12
C GLU A 326 -22.47 -27.31 2.12
N GLU A 327 -21.20 -27.21 1.73
CA GLU A 327 -20.29 -28.34 1.57
C GLU A 327 -18.92 -28.10 2.20
N ILE A 328 -18.40 -29.14 2.86
CA ILE A 328 -17.03 -29.17 3.37
C ILE A 328 -16.41 -30.53 3.09
N GLU A 329 -15.27 -30.53 2.41
CA GLU A 329 -14.45 -31.71 2.16
C GLU A 329 -13.22 -31.68 3.07
N ILE A 330 -13.11 -32.66 3.96
CA ILE A 330 -11.98 -32.77 4.90
C ILE A 330 -11.20 -34.04 4.61
N GLY A 331 -9.88 -33.92 4.50
CA GLY A 331 -9.00 -35.06 4.24
C GLY A 331 -8.93 -35.47 2.78
N LYS A 332 -9.18 -34.52 1.86
CA LYS A 332 -9.09 -34.76 0.42
C LYS A 332 -7.63 -34.93 0.01
N GLU A 333 -7.35 -35.96 -0.79
CA GLU A 333 -6.11 -36.05 -1.58
C GLU A 333 -6.19 -34.96 -2.66
N ILE A 334 -5.55 -33.81 -2.42
CA ILE A 334 -5.43 -32.78 -3.45
C ILE A 334 -4.32 -33.26 -4.40
N SER A 335 -4.70 -33.89 -5.50
CA SER A 335 -3.73 -34.42 -6.47
C SER A 335 -2.87 -33.29 -7.04
N ARG A 336 -1.54 -33.45 -6.90
CA ARG A 336 -0.49 -32.53 -7.40
C ARG A 336 -0.59 -32.22 -8.89
#